data_AF-A0A2E8LGV1-F1
#
_entry.id   AF-A0A2E8LGV1-F1
#
_cell.length_a   1.000
_cell.length_b   1.000
_cell.length_c   1.000
_cell.angle_alpha   90.00
_cell.angle_beta   90.00
_cell.angle_gamma   90.00
#
_symmetry.space_group_name_H-M   'P 1'
#
loop_
_entity.id
_entity.type
_entity.pdbx_description
1 polymer ?
#
loop_
_entity_poly.entity_id
_entity_poly.type
_entity_poly.pdbx_seq_one_letter_code
_entity_poly.pdbx_strand_id
1 'polypeptide(L)' 'MSLLAFLSTNELLIVVVLALVVFGGSQIPKLARNLGRAQKELQRGLAEGAAEADKAAEADKKTDDTA' A
#
# COMPACT_ATOMS: atom_id res chain seq x y z
N MET A 1 -1.06 -18.04 17.84
CA MET A 1 -1.90 -17.11 17.05
C MET A 1 -2.92 -17.94 16.26
N SER A 2 -3.92 -18.50 16.94
CA SER A 2 -4.87 -19.48 16.34
C SER A 2 -6.33 -19.12 16.61
N LEU A 3 -6.61 -17.88 17.03
CA LEU A 3 -7.97 -17.44 17.40
C LEU A 3 -8.93 -17.44 16.20
N LEU A 4 -8.42 -17.16 15.01
CA LEU A 4 -9.21 -17.18 13.78
C LEU A 4 -9.40 -18.58 13.20
N ALA A 5 -8.53 -19.54 13.55
CA ALA A 5 -8.62 -20.92 13.05
C ALA A 5 -9.66 -21.76 13.78
N PHE A 6 -10.14 -21.31 14.96
CA PHE A 6 -11.24 -21.94 15.70
C PHE A 6 -12.62 -21.55 15.16
N LEU A 7 -12.72 -20.41 14.47
CA LEU A 7 -13.97 -19.99 13.84
C LEU A 7 -14.13 -20.77 12.54
N SER A 8 -15.07 -21.72 12.54
CA SER A 8 -15.49 -22.38 11.32
C SER A 8 -16.03 -21.35 10.30
N THR A 9 -16.08 -21.76 9.03
CA THR A 9 -16.50 -20.91 7.91
C THR A 9 -17.84 -20.20 8.15
N ASN A 10 -18.75 -20.84 8.88
CA ASN A 10 -20.08 -20.29 9.19
C ASN A 10 -20.01 -19.11 10.17
N GLU A 11 -19.27 -19.25 11.28
CA GLU A 11 -19.09 -18.15 12.24
C GLU A 11 -18.38 -16.96 11.60
N LEU A 12 -17.38 -17.24 10.76
CA LEU A 12 -16.66 -16.22 10.00
C LEU A 12 -17.60 -15.44 9.05
N LEU A 13 -18.50 -16.15 8.37
CA LEU A 13 -19.53 -15.54 7.52
C LEU A 13 -20.44 -14.61 8.30
N ILE A 14 -20.90 -15.03 9.49
CA ILE A 14 -21.77 -14.21 10.36
C ILE A 14 -21.04 -12.94 10.80
N VAL A 15 -19.77 -13.04 11.20
CA VAL A 15 -18.95 -11.87 11.58
C VAL A 15 -18.78 -10.92 10.41
N VAL A 16 -18.51 -11.44 9.20
CA VAL A 16 -18.40 -10.61 7.99
C VAL A 16 -19.72 -9.90 7.69
N VAL A 17 -20.86 -10.60 7.77
CA VAL A 17 -22.18 -9.98 7.56
C VAL A 17 -22.42 -8.88 8.59
N LEU A 18 -22.14 -9.12 9.87
CA LEU A 18 -22.31 -8.12 10.93
C LEU A 18 -21.42 -6.90 10.70
N ALA A 19 -20.16 -7.12 10.30
CA ALA A 19 -19.25 -6.06 9.93
C ALA A 19 -19.79 -5.26 8.72
N LEU A 20 -20.31 -5.93 7.69
CA LEU A 20 -20.93 -5.26 6.54
C LEU A 20 -22.18 -4.47 6.91
N VAL A 21 -22.94 -4.88 7.94
CA VAL A 21 -24.09 -4.12 8.46
C VAL A 21 -23.64 -2.86 9.18
N VAL A 22 -22.64 -2.95 10.06
CA VAL A 22 -22.13 -1.81 10.84
C VAL A 22 -21.38 -0.81 9.95
N PHE A 23 -20.47 -1.31 9.11
CA PHE A 23 -19.66 -0.48 8.22
C PHE A 23 -20.39 -0.11 6.94
N GLY A 24 -21.38 -0.90 6.49
CA GLY A 24 -22.03 -0.75 5.20
C GLY A 24 -21.24 -1.39 4.06
N GLY A 25 -21.93 -2.14 3.17
CA GLY A 25 -21.29 -2.90 2.09
C GLY A 25 -20.44 -2.07 1.11
N SER A 26 -20.64 -0.76 1.04
CA SER A 26 -19.85 0.13 0.18
C SER A 26 -18.53 0.61 0.80
N GLN A 27 -18.32 0.46 2.11
CA GLN A 27 -17.12 1.02 2.76
C GLN A 27 -15.88 0.15 2.55
N ILE A 28 -16.01 -1.18 2.57
CA ILE A 28 -14.86 -2.08 2.29
C ILE A 28 -14.25 -1.80 0.90
N PRO A 29 -15.04 -1.71 -0.20
CA PRO A 29 -14.51 -1.34 -1.51
C PRO A 29 -13.90 0.07 -1.57
N LYS A 30 -14.50 1.05 -0.88
CA LYS A 30 -13.98 2.43 -0.84
C LYS A 30 -12.63 2.50 -0.14
N LEU A 31 -12.50 1.85 1.01
CA LEU A 31 -11.25 1.76 1.75
C LEU A 31 -10.17 1.07 0.92
N ALA A 32 -10.47 -0.07 0.30
CA ALA A 32 -9.52 -0.78 -0.57
C ALA A 32 -9.06 0.10 -1.75
N ARG A 33 -9.99 0.83 -2.39
CA ARG A 33 -9.66 1.70 -3.53
C ARG A 33 -8.82 2.90 -3.12
N ASN A 34 -9.13 3.53 -1.98
CA ASN A 34 -8.36 4.66 -1.46
C ASN A 34 -6.96 4.24 -1.00
N LEU A 35 -6.87 3.12 -0.28
CA LEU A 35 -5.59 2.56 0.15
C LEU A 35 -4.74 2.12 -1.05
N GLY A 36 -5.37 1.54 -2.07
CA GLY A 36 -4.68 1.16 -3.32
C GLY A 36 -4.10 2.37 -4.06
N ARG A 37 -4.83 3.49 -4.13
CA ARG A 37 -4.29 4.73 -4.72
C ARG A 37 -3.13 5.28 -3.89
N ALA A 38 -3.29 5.36 -2.57
CA ALA A 38 -2.24 5.85 -1.67
C ALA A 38 -0.97 4.99 -1.76
N GLN A 39 -1.10 3.67 -1.76
CA GLN A 39 0.03 2.76 -1.94
C GLN A 39 0.70 2.93 -3.31
N LYS A 40 -0.08 3.13 -4.38
CA LYS A 40 0.47 3.36 -5.72
C LYS A 40 1.26 4.67 -5.81
N GLU A 41 0.74 5.75 -5.21
CA GLU A 41 1.42 7.05 -5.18
C GLU A 41 2.68 6.98 -4.32
N LEU A 42 2.66 6.27 -3.19
CA LEU A 42 3.85 6.04 -2.37
C LEU A 42 4.93 5.27 -3.14
N GLN A 43 4.57 4.15 -3.79
CA GLN A 43 5.53 3.37 -4.59
C GLN A 43 6.13 4.22 -5.72
N ARG A 44 5.30 5.04 -6.38
CA ARG A 44 5.77 5.95 -7.43
C ARG A 44 6.72 7.01 -6.88
N GLY A 45 6.40 7.66 -5.76
CA GLY A 45 7.26 8.65 -5.13
C GLY A 45 8.61 8.08 -4.68
N LEU A 46 8.62 6.85 -4.15
CA LEU A 46 9.87 6.16 -3.78
C LEU A 46 10.74 5.83 -5.00
N ALA A 47 10.13 5.38 -6.10
CA ALA A 47 10.86 5.08 -7.34
C ALA A 47 11.40 6.34 -8.02
N GLU A 48 10.61 7.41 -8.05
CA GLU A 48 11.03 8.71 -8.59
C GLU A 48 12.18 9.30 -7.75
N GLY A 49 12.06 9.28 -6.41
CA GLY A 49 13.12 9.77 -5.52
C GLY A 49 14.43 8.96 -5.63
N ALA A 50 14.35 7.64 -5.81
CA ALA A 50 15.54 6.82 -6.03
C ALA A 50 16.22 7.17 -7.36
N ALA A 51 15.45 7.31 -8.45
CA ALA A 51 15.99 7.69 -9.75
C ALA A 51 16.59 9.11 -9.77
N GLU A 52 16.04 10.02 -8.97
CA GLU A 52 16.56 11.39 -8.84
C GLU A 52 17.88 11.42 -8.03
N ALA A 53 18.00 10.58 -7.00
CA ALA A 53 19.23 10.42 -6.23
C ALA A 53 20.37 9.83 -7.09
N ASP A 54 20.09 8.83 -7.93
CA ASP A 54 21.09 8.26 -8.84
C ASP A 54 21.56 9.28 -9.89
N LYS A 55 20.64 10.09 -10.44
CA LYS A 55 20.99 11.17 -11.40
C LYS A 55 21.83 12.28 -10.75
N ALA A 56 21.54 12.63 -9.49
CA ALA A 56 22.34 13.60 -8.75
C ALA A 56 23.77 13.09 -8.50
N ALA A 57 23.93 11.80 -8.22
CA ALA A 57 25.25 11.17 -8.04
C ALA A 57 26.06 11.07 -9.35
N GLU A 58 25.41 10.87 -10.50
CA GLU A 58 26.09 10.88 -11.81
C GLU A 58 26.50 12.29 -12.26
N ALA A 59 25.72 13.32 -11.91
CA ALA A 59 26.04 14.71 -12.23
C ALA A 59 27.27 15.22 -11.44
N ASP A 60 27.43 14.79 -10.19
CA ASP A 60 28.58 15.15 -9.35
C ASP A 60 29.89 14.54 -9.87
N LYS A 61 29.86 13.29 -10.37
CA LYS A 61 31.03 12.61 -10.96
C LYS A 61 31.52 13.19 -12.29
N LYS A 62 30.71 13.95 -13.03
CA LYS A 62 31.08 14.46 -14.35
C LYS A 62 31.87 15.78 -14.31
N THR A 63 32.05 16.36 -13.12
CA THR A 63 32.68 17.67 -12.94
C THR A 63 34.15 17.59 -12.52
N ASP A 64 34.63 16.43 -12.07
CA ASP A 64 36.02 16.23 -11.61
C ASP A 64 36.99 15.74 -12.71
N ASP A 65 36.52 15.37 -13.90
CA ASP A 65 37.36 14.78 -14.97
C ASP A 65 37.81 15.81 -16.03
N THR A 66 37.79 17.13 -15.72
CA THR A 66 38.22 18.21 -16.63
C THR A 66 39.13 19.26 -15.96
N ALA A 67 39.75 18.94 -14.82
CA ALA A 67 40.77 19.79 -14.19
C ALA A 67 42.20 19.33 -14.53
#